data_AF-A0A1G8ZCU2-F1
#
_entry.id   AF-A0A1G8ZCU2-F1
#
_cell.length_a   1.000
_cell.length_b   1.000
_cell.length_c   1.000
_cell.angle_alpha   90.00
_cell.angle_beta   90.00
_cell.angle_gamma   90.00
#
_symmetry.space_group_name_H-M   'P 1'
#
loop_
_entity.id
_entity.type
_entity.pdbx_description
1 polymer ?
#
loop_
_entity_poly.entity_id
_entity_poly.type
_entity_poly.pdbx_seq_one_letter_code
_entity_poly.pdbx_strand_id
1 'polypeptide(L)'
;MQSRPPRRVTAKHLGVLAMAAALALGVAPAAAAHPGKHRPPADAPLTTPWTDQVGPDNALPEYPRPQLRRERWQNLNGAWEYAGGATPPDREQRDLGERILVPYPVESALSGIQRHDDHMLYRRDFRVPPHWRGDELLLHFGAVDQEATVWVNGERVGSHQGGYTSFTVDVTDALRPGSRQQVTVAATDTNERGRYPIGKQTDTPGGIFYTGSSGIWQTVWLEPVSRTHLTELNIHRTSKRRRSGWNPRSAAHEP
;
A
#
# COMPACT_ATOMS: atom_id res chain seq x y z
N MET A 1 83.43 38.06 20.60
CA MET A 1 83.69 37.45 21.91
C MET A 1 82.35 36.96 22.46
N GLN A 2 82.17 35.63 22.56
CA GLN A 2 81.13 34.89 23.30
C GLN A 2 79.66 35.09 22.84
N SER A 3 78.73 34.13 22.78
CA SER A 3 78.70 32.67 22.91
C SER A 3 77.21 32.28 22.66
N ARG A 4 76.91 31.29 21.81
CA ARG A 4 75.59 30.62 21.82
C ARG A 4 75.46 29.74 23.07
N PRO A 5 74.22 29.43 23.55
CA PRO A 5 73.72 28.05 23.39
C PRO A 5 72.16 28.01 23.19
N PRO A 6 71.41 26.89 23.37
CA PRO A 6 70.93 26.05 22.27
C PRO A 6 69.39 25.82 22.19
N ARG A 7 69.01 25.09 21.14
CA ARG A 7 67.68 24.57 20.72
C ARG A 7 66.69 24.19 21.84
N ARG A 8 65.39 24.41 21.56
CA ARG A 8 64.30 23.45 21.87
C ARG A 8 63.30 23.35 20.72
N VAL A 9 63.08 22.12 20.28
CA VAL A 9 61.97 21.67 19.43
C VAL A 9 60.80 21.35 20.36
N THR A 10 59.60 21.81 20.01
CA THR A 10 58.34 21.21 20.46
C THR A 10 57.29 21.39 19.38
N ALA A 11 56.72 20.28 18.95
CA ALA A 11 55.61 20.17 18.02
C ALA A 11 54.26 20.21 18.76
N LYS A 12 53.19 20.30 17.97
CA LYS A 12 51.75 20.14 18.30
C LYS A 12 51.10 21.43 18.84
N HIS A 13 49.91 21.89 18.43
CA HIS A 13 48.72 21.26 17.87
C HIS A 13 48.04 22.23 16.88
N LEU A 14 47.66 21.79 15.68
CA LEU A 14 46.27 21.50 15.29
C LEU A 14 45.21 22.43 15.92
N GLY A 15 44.74 23.40 15.14
CA GLY A 15 43.51 24.14 15.38
C GLY A 15 42.74 24.25 14.07
N VAL A 16 42.25 23.11 13.56
CA VAL A 16 41.26 23.11 12.47
C VAL A 16 39.95 23.59 13.07
N LEU A 17 39.46 24.75 12.64
CA LEU A 17 38.08 25.16 12.89
C LEU A 17 37.16 24.11 12.26
N ALA A 18 36.56 23.27 13.09
CA ALA A 18 35.46 22.41 12.69
C ALA A 18 34.23 23.30 12.46
N MET A 19 33.92 23.58 11.20
CA MET A 19 32.65 24.17 10.81
C MET A 19 31.57 23.10 10.99
N ALA A 20 30.86 23.15 12.11
CA ALA A 20 29.73 22.29 12.39
C ALA A 20 28.59 22.64 11.43
N ALA A 21 28.54 21.96 10.28
CA ALA A 21 27.36 21.92 9.43
C ALA A 21 26.31 21.05 10.12
N ALA A 22 25.35 21.68 10.79
CA ALA A 22 24.16 21.01 11.30
C ALA A 22 23.38 20.44 10.10
N LEU A 23 23.49 19.13 9.86
CA LEU A 23 22.54 18.41 9.03
C LEU A 23 21.20 18.40 9.78
N ALA A 24 20.35 19.36 9.45
CA ALA A 24 18.94 19.26 9.74
C ALA A 24 18.39 18.09 8.91
N LEU A 25 18.20 16.93 9.56
CA LEU A 25 17.33 15.87 9.07
C LEU A 25 15.91 16.43 9.01
N GLY A 26 15.60 17.08 7.89
CA GLY A 26 14.24 17.51 7.58
C GLY A 26 13.37 16.29 7.44
N VAL A 27 12.57 15.99 8.45
CA VAL A 27 11.39 15.15 8.31
C VAL A 27 10.48 15.89 7.34
N ALA A 28 10.45 15.45 6.08
CA ALA A 28 9.51 15.97 5.10
C ALA A 28 8.09 15.67 5.62
N PRO A 29 7.18 16.66 5.70
CA PRO A 29 5.83 16.40 6.13
C PRO A 29 5.17 15.44 5.13
N ALA A 30 4.43 14.46 5.67
CA ALA A 30 3.56 13.60 4.89
C ALA A 30 2.58 14.46 4.08
N ALA A 31 2.22 13.95 2.91
CA ALA A 31 1.61 14.65 1.79
C ALA A 31 0.38 15.50 2.18
N ALA A 32 0.40 16.79 1.85
CA ALA A 32 -0.84 17.52 1.64
C ALA A 32 -1.48 17.02 0.33
N ALA A 33 -2.37 16.05 0.44
CA ALA A 33 -3.41 15.82 -0.56
C ALA A 33 -4.20 17.13 -0.78
N HIS A 34 -4.77 17.33 -1.96
CA HIS A 34 -5.64 18.49 -2.20
C HIS A 34 -6.75 18.48 -1.14
N PRO A 35 -7.03 19.60 -0.46
CA PRO A 35 -8.11 19.67 0.52
C PRO A 35 -9.46 19.75 -0.21
N GLY A 36 -9.79 18.73 -1.01
CA GLY A 36 -11.18 18.41 -1.26
C GLY A 36 -11.73 17.93 0.07
N LYS A 37 -12.78 18.59 0.58
CA LYS A 37 -13.39 18.26 1.88
C LYS A 37 -13.68 16.76 1.90
N HIS A 38 -12.92 16.02 2.70
CA HIS A 38 -13.17 14.61 2.94
C HIS A 38 -14.62 14.47 3.41
N ARG A 39 -15.39 13.63 2.72
CA ARG A 39 -16.76 13.33 3.13
C ARG A 39 -16.69 12.46 4.38
N PRO A 40 -17.29 12.85 5.52
CA PRO A 40 -17.33 11.99 6.69
C PRO A 40 -17.94 10.63 6.32
N PRO A 41 -17.74 9.57 7.14
CA PRO A 41 -18.42 8.31 6.93
C PRO A 41 -19.90 8.56 6.61
N ALA A 42 -20.42 7.87 5.59
CA ALA A 42 -21.84 7.91 5.30
C ALA A 42 -22.62 7.28 6.47
N ASP A 43 -23.95 7.38 6.46
CA ASP A 43 -24.80 6.97 7.60
C ASP A 43 -24.62 5.47 7.90
N ALA A 44 -23.73 5.19 8.85
CA ALA A 44 -23.34 3.84 9.20
C ALA A 44 -24.46 3.15 9.99
N PRO A 45 -24.95 1.98 9.55
CA PRO A 45 -26.03 1.27 10.25
C PRO A 45 -25.58 0.74 11.62
N LEU A 46 -24.27 0.55 11.80
CA LEU A 46 -23.64 0.15 13.06
C LEU A 46 -22.35 0.95 13.25
N THR A 47 -22.20 1.52 14.44
CA THR A 47 -21.01 2.29 14.81
C THR A 47 -20.30 1.67 16.00
N THR A 48 -19.01 2.00 16.11
CA THR A 48 -18.16 1.65 17.25
C THR A 48 -17.53 2.93 17.80
N PRO A 49 -16.94 2.92 19.01
CA PRO A 49 -16.22 4.08 19.53
C PRO A 49 -15.07 4.59 18.64
N TRP A 50 -14.61 3.80 17.67
CA TRP A 50 -13.54 4.15 16.73
C TRP A 50 -14.03 4.59 15.36
N THR A 51 -15.32 4.47 15.06
CA THR A 51 -15.86 4.78 13.71
C THR A 51 -15.53 6.21 13.29
N ASP A 52 -15.73 7.17 14.18
CA ASP A 52 -15.47 8.59 13.90
C ASP A 52 -13.98 8.98 14.03
N GLN A 53 -13.12 8.04 14.41
CA GLN A 53 -11.67 8.26 14.53
C GLN A 53 -10.95 7.97 13.20
N VAL A 54 -11.61 7.32 12.25
CA VAL A 54 -11.04 6.99 10.95
C VAL A 54 -11.25 8.16 9.99
N GLY A 55 -10.19 8.53 9.29
CA GLY A 55 -10.19 9.58 8.29
C GLY A 55 -9.05 9.42 7.27
N PRO A 56 -8.86 10.43 6.42
CA PRO A 56 -7.94 10.33 5.29
C PRO A 56 -6.47 10.25 5.68
N ASP A 57 -6.12 10.68 6.89
CA ASP A 57 -4.74 10.73 7.37
C ASP A 57 -4.33 9.49 8.18
N ASN A 58 -5.28 8.60 8.51
CA ASN A 58 -5.04 7.42 9.34
C ASN A 58 -5.80 6.15 8.88
N ALA A 59 -6.22 6.08 7.62
CA ALA A 59 -6.83 4.88 7.05
C ALA A 59 -5.78 3.75 6.90
N LEU A 60 -5.83 2.76 7.80
CA LEU A 60 -4.93 1.59 7.85
C LEU A 60 -3.45 1.98 7.63
N PRO A 61 -2.83 2.69 8.59
CA PRO A 61 -1.50 3.29 8.42
C PRO A 61 -0.36 2.26 8.51
N GLU A 62 -0.63 1.02 8.89
CA GLU A 62 0.38 -0.03 9.07
C GLU A 62 0.92 -0.57 7.74
N TYR A 63 2.17 -1.05 7.76
CA TYR A 63 2.79 -1.68 6.58
C TYR A 63 2.12 -3.04 6.30
N PRO A 64 1.60 -3.29 5.07
CA PRO A 64 0.72 -4.44 4.85
C PRO A 64 1.39 -5.83 4.87
N ARG A 65 2.71 -5.92 4.65
CA ARG A 65 3.39 -7.23 4.52
C ARG A 65 4.25 -7.57 5.76
N PRO A 66 3.93 -8.64 6.52
CA PRO A 66 4.71 -8.99 7.70
C PRO A 66 6.07 -9.63 7.40
N GLN A 67 6.21 -10.41 6.32
CA GLN A 67 7.41 -11.22 6.05
C GLN A 67 8.50 -10.48 5.26
N LEU A 68 8.13 -9.55 4.38
CA LEU A 68 9.03 -8.77 3.54
C LEU A 68 8.90 -7.28 3.87
N ARG A 69 9.06 -6.94 5.15
CA ARG A 69 8.96 -5.56 5.61
C ARG A 69 10.11 -4.72 5.08
N ARG A 70 9.77 -3.61 4.42
CA ARG A 70 10.71 -2.59 3.99
C ARG A 70 10.50 -1.32 4.82
N GLU A 71 11.60 -0.69 5.21
CA GLU A 71 11.56 0.57 5.97
C GLU A 71 11.15 1.75 5.08
N ARG A 72 11.63 1.75 3.84
CA ARG A 72 11.30 2.74 2.82
C ARG A 72 10.02 2.30 2.12
N TRP A 73 8.93 2.99 2.40
CA TRP A 73 7.65 2.82 1.72
C TRP A 73 6.79 4.08 1.90
N GLN A 74 5.72 4.20 1.12
CA GLN A 74 4.74 5.27 1.26
C GLN A 74 3.34 4.68 1.19
N ASN A 75 2.53 4.93 2.21
CA ASN A 75 1.11 4.59 2.19
C ASN A 75 0.36 5.55 1.26
N LEU A 76 -0.46 5.00 0.36
CA LEU A 76 -1.32 5.76 -0.56
C LEU A 76 -2.80 5.72 -0.18
N ASN A 77 -3.15 5.15 0.99
CA ASN A 77 -4.48 5.25 1.56
C ASN A 77 -4.87 6.72 1.85
N GLY A 78 -6.15 6.93 2.13
CA GLY A 78 -6.75 8.23 2.37
C GLY A 78 -7.74 8.62 1.29
N ALA A 79 -7.97 9.92 1.11
CA ALA A 79 -8.93 10.42 0.13
C ALA A 79 -8.43 10.29 -1.31
N TRP A 80 -9.25 9.70 -2.18
CA TRP A 80 -9.06 9.63 -3.63
C TRP A 80 -10.23 10.33 -4.33
N GLU A 81 -10.01 10.86 -5.53
CA GLU A 81 -11.11 11.20 -6.44
C GLU A 81 -11.80 9.93 -6.89
N TYR A 82 -13.12 10.00 -7.03
CA TYR A 82 -13.96 8.84 -7.33
C TYR A 82 -15.07 9.22 -8.29
N ALA A 83 -15.35 8.33 -9.24
CA ALA A 83 -16.58 8.27 -10.00
C ALA A 83 -16.98 6.80 -10.12
N GLY A 84 -18.27 6.50 -10.07
CA GLY A 84 -18.76 5.14 -10.28
C GLY A 84 -20.18 5.07 -10.77
N GLY A 85 -20.57 3.91 -11.30
CA GLY A 85 -21.93 3.60 -11.70
C GLY A 85 -22.04 2.37 -12.59
N ALA A 86 -23.21 2.20 -13.19
CA ALA A 86 -23.53 1.04 -14.05
C ALA A 86 -22.75 1.00 -15.38
N THR A 87 -22.08 2.08 -15.77
CA THR A 87 -21.25 2.15 -16.98
C THR A 87 -19.88 2.72 -16.64
N PRO A 88 -18.80 2.32 -17.36
CA PRO A 88 -17.46 2.86 -17.12
C PRO A 88 -17.43 4.39 -17.18
N PRO A 89 -16.96 5.07 -16.11
CA PRO A 89 -16.74 6.51 -16.13
C PRO A 89 -15.69 6.90 -17.18
N ASP A 90 -15.79 8.13 -17.73
CA ASP A 90 -14.76 8.65 -18.62
C ASP A 90 -13.49 9.01 -17.83
N ARG A 91 -12.38 8.36 -18.20
CA ARG A 91 -11.07 8.52 -17.56
C ARG A 91 -10.48 9.92 -17.73
N GLU A 92 -10.82 10.61 -18.81
CA GLU A 92 -10.25 11.91 -19.17
C GLU A 92 -10.97 13.09 -18.50
N GLN A 93 -12.01 12.83 -17.72
CA GLN A 93 -12.71 13.87 -16.96
C GLN A 93 -11.77 14.61 -16.01
N ARG A 94 -11.84 15.94 -16.00
CA ARG A 94 -10.95 16.78 -15.18
C ARG A 94 -11.16 16.62 -13.68
N ASP A 95 -12.38 16.28 -13.26
CA ASP A 95 -12.75 15.97 -11.87
C ASP A 95 -13.74 14.80 -11.92
N LEU A 96 -13.55 13.82 -11.05
CA LEU A 96 -14.43 12.66 -10.96
C LEU A 96 -15.71 12.94 -10.16
N GLY A 97 -15.81 14.11 -9.52
CA GLY A 97 -17.04 14.60 -8.89
C GLY A 97 -17.25 14.12 -7.46
N GLU A 98 -16.77 12.94 -7.09
CA GLU A 98 -16.85 12.42 -5.72
C GLU A 98 -15.48 12.15 -5.10
N ARG A 99 -15.48 11.84 -3.81
CA ARG A 99 -14.29 11.46 -3.04
C ARG A 99 -14.58 10.19 -2.25
N ILE A 100 -13.64 9.25 -2.27
CA ILE A 100 -13.71 7.99 -1.55
C ILE A 100 -12.53 7.84 -0.60
N LEU A 101 -12.76 7.25 0.57
CA LEU A 101 -11.70 6.87 1.50
C LEU A 101 -11.18 5.46 1.18
N VAL A 102 -9.99 5.40 0.60
CA VAL A 102 -9.27 4.15 0.36
C VAL A 102 -8.53 3.74 1.64
N PRO A 103 -8.59 2.46 2.06
CA PRO A 103 -8.97 1.30 1.25
C PRO A 103 -10.25 0.62 1.73
N TYR A 104 -11.34 1.36 1.93
CA TYR A 104 -12.60 0.74 2.33
C TYR A 104 -13.42 0.34 1.10
N PRO A 105 -14.18 -0.78 1.14
CA PRO A 105 -15.10 -1.14 0.07
C PRO A 105 -16.03 0.03 -0.30
N VAL A 106 -16.41 0.15 -1.56
CA VAL A 106 -17.32 1.22 -2.02
C VAL A 106 -18.62 1.24 -1.20
N GLU A 107 -19.15 0.06 -0.89
CA GLU A 107 -20.39 -0.16 -0.15
C GLU A 107 -20.26 0.15 1.36
N SER A 108 -19.05 0.32 1.88
CA SER A 108 -18.82 0.65 3.29
C SER A 108 -19.20 2.09 3.60
N ALA A 109 -19.79 2.33 4.78
CA ALA A 109 -20.00 3.68 5.29
C ALA A 109 -18.67 4.45 5.44
N LEU A 110 -17.58 3.77 5.82
CA LEU A 110 -16.26 4.38 5.98
C LEU A 110 -15.67 4.90 4.67
N SER A 111 -16.06 4.35 3.52
CA SER A 111 -15.59 4.84 2.21
C SER A 111 -16.17 6.22 1.88
N GLY A 112 -17.30 6.57 2.51
CA GLY A 112 -18.10 7.76 2.20
C GLY A 112 -19.02 7.61 0.99
N ILE A 113 -18.99 6.48 0.27
CA ILE A 113 -19.82 6.24 -0.92
C ILE A 113 -21.09 5.46 -0.57
N GLN A 114 -20.97 4.32 0.12
CA GLN A 114 -22.08 3.49 0.64
C GLN A 114 -23.16 3.14 -0.41
N ARG A 115 -22.73 2.77 -1.61
CA ARG A 115 -23.58 2.20 -2.66
C ARG A 115 -22.77 1.22 -3.50
N HIS A 116 -23.46 0.40 -4.30
CA HIS A 116 -22.82 -0.43 -5.30
C HIS A 116 -22.69 0.33 -6.63
N ASP A 117 -21.53 0.22 -7.27
CA ASP A 117 -21.23 0.78 -8.58
C ASP A 117 -20.53 -0.31 -9.41
N ASP A 118 -21.07 -0.74 -10.55
CA ASP A 118 -20.46 -1.84 -11.34
C ASP A 118 -19.06 -1.50 -11.87
N HIS A 119 -18.87 -0.23 -12.22
CA HIS A 119 -17.62 0.32 -12.72
C HIS A 119 -17.20 1.52 -11.89
N MET A 120 -15.94 1.52 -11.48
CA MET A 120 -15.40 2.51 -10.56
C MET A 120 -14.10 3.08 -11.14
N LEU A 121 -13.91 4.38 -10.99
CA LEU A 121 -12.69 5.06 -11.36
C LEU A 121 -12.16 5.84 -10.16
N TYR A 122 -10.92 5.54 -9.79
CA TYR A 122 -10.20 6.16 -8.70
C TYR A 122 -9.05 7.00 -9.26
N ARG A 123 -8.81 8.18 -8.70
CA ARG A 123 -7.64 8.99 -9.05
C ARG A 123 -7.01 9.65 -7.84
N ARG A 124 -5.68 9.60 -7.76
CA ARG A 124 -4.92 10.23 -6.69
C ARG A 124 -3.57 10.74 -7.18
N ASP A 125 -3.22 11.93 -6.71
CA ASP A 125 -1.86 12.44 -6.83
C ASP A 125 -0.99 11.92 -5.68
N PHE A 126 0.26 11.60 -5.98
CA PHE A 126 1.25 11.20 -5.00
C PHE A 126 2.61 11.86 -5.28
N ARG A 127 3.53 11.76 -4.32
CA ARG A 127 4.88 12.32 -4.45
C ARG A 127 5.94 11.26 -4.23
N VAL A 128 6.82 11.09 -5.22
CA VAL A 128 8.02 10.26 -5.10
C VAL A 128 9.11 11.05 -4.38
N PRO A 129 9.60 10.59 -3.22
CA PRO A 129 10.68 11.24 -2.50
C PRO A 129 11.96 11.33 -3.34
N PRO A 130 12.70 12.46 -3.34
CA PRO A 130 13.92 12.61 -4.15
C PRO A 130 15.01 11.57 -3.85
N HIS A 131 15.06 11.04 -2.62
CA HIS A 131 15.99 10.01 -2.20
C HIS A 131 15.60 8.60 -2.67
N TRP A 132 14.53 8.46 -3.49
CA TRP A 132 14.16 7.22 -4.17
C TRP A 132 14.62 7.21 -5.64
N ARG A 133 15.24 8.30 -6.12
CA ARG A 133 15.76 8.36 -7.49
C ARG A 133 16.81 7.27 -7.74
N GLY A 134 16.65 6.56 -8.85
CA GLY A 134 17.55 5.48 -9.26
C GLY A 134 17.13 4.08 -8.79
N ASP A 135 16.17 4.00 -7.87
CA ASP A 135 15.48 2.75 -7.52
C ASP A 135 14.36 2.47 -8.53
N GLU A 136 14.00 1.20 -8.66
CA GLU A 136 12.74 0.78 -9.25
C GLU A 136 11.61 1.10 -8.26
N LEU A 137 10.47 1.57 -8.76
CA LEU A 137 9.32 1.93 -7.95
C LEU A 137 8.18 0.96 -8.18
N LEU A 138 7.84 0.20 -7.14
CA LEU A 138 6.74 -0.75 -7.17
C LEU A 138 5.51 -0.11 -6.54
N LEU A 139 4.39 -0.18 -7.25
CA LEU A 139 3.06 0.16 -6.74
C LEU A 139 2.30 -1.11 -6.43
N HIS A 140 1.89 -1.24 -5.17
CA HIS A 140 1.24 -2.41 -4.63
C HIS A 140 -0.22 -2.13 -4.30
N PHE A 141 -1.05 -3.13 -4.54
CA PHE A 141 -2.44 -3.17 -4.14
C PHE A 141 -2.64 -4.43 -3.30
N GLY A 142 -3.17 -4.28 -2.09
CA GLY A 142 -3.48 -5.42 -1.23
C GLY A 142 -4.59 -6.28 -1.82
N ALA A 143 -5.56 -5.63 -2.47
CA ALA A 143 -6.66 -6.23 -3.21
C ALA A 143 -7.44 -5.12 -3.92
N VAL A 144 -7.95 -5.42 -5.11
CA VAL A 144 -8.94 -4.60 -5.83
C VAL A 144 -9.97 -5.55 -6.41
N ASP A 145 -11.23 -5.35 -6.04
CA ASP A 145 -12.31 -6.26 -6.39
C ASP A 145 -13.15 -5.74 -7.58
N GLN A 146 -13.30 -6.46 -8.70
CA GLN A 146 -12.71 -7.76 -9.11
C GLN A 146 -11.63 -7.61 -10.18
N GLU A 147 -11.92 -6.82 -11.22
CA GLU A 147 -11.01 -6.54 -12.33
C GLU A 147 -10.42 -5.14 -12.17
N ALA A 148 -9.11 -5.00 -12.24
CA ALA A 148 -8.42 -3.73 -12.07
C ALA A 148 -7.54 -3.40 -13.28
N THR A 149 -7.54 -2.15 -13.71
CA THR A 149 -6.50 -1.60 -14.61
C THR A 149 -5.90 -0.35 -14.00
N VAL A 150 -4.58 -0.23 -14.07
CA VAL A 150 -3.81 0.83 -13.41
C VAL A 150 -3.08 1.66 -14.44
N TRP A 151 -3.16 2.97 -14.29
CA TRP A 151 -2.40 3.94 -15.05
C TRP A 151 -1.61 4.84 -14.10
N VAL A 152 -0.39 5.18 -14.51
CA VAL A 152 0.39 6.24 -13.88
C VAL A 152 0.67 7.30 -14.92
N ASN A 153 0.31 8.54 -14.61
CA ASN A 153 0.47 9.68 -15.50
C ASN A 153 -0.13 9.48 -16.91
N GLY A 154 -1.24 8.72 -16.98
CA GLY A 154 -1.94 8.41 -18.23
C GLY A 154 -1.45 7.14 -18.94
N GLU A 155 -0.27 6.63 -18.60
CA GLU A 155 0.31 5.41 -19.16
C GLU A 155 -0.19 4.17 -18.41
N ARG A 156 -0.60 3.13 -19.14
CA ARG A 156 -1.10 1.89 -18.55
C ARG A 156 0.08 1.05 -18.05
N VAL A 157 0.15 0.83 -16.74
CA VAL A 157 1.26 0.10 -16.08
C VAL A 157 0.90 -1.33 -15.71
N GLY A 158 -0.38 -1.69 -15.70
CA GLY A 158 -0.79 -3.08 -15.47
C GLY A 158 -2.28 -3.29 -15.30
N SER A 159 -2.64 -4.55 -15.05
CA SER A 159 -4.00 -4.99 -14.75
C SER A 159 -3.98 -6.22 -13.85
N HIS A 160 -5.08 -6.47 -13.14
CA HIS A 160 -5.25 -7.62 -12.28
C HIS A 160 -6.68 -8.16 -12.36
N GLN A 161 -6.84 -9.47 -12.16
CA GLN A 161 -8.13 -10.12 -12.00
C GLN A 161 -8.10 -10.95 -10.73
N GLY A 162 -9.02 -10.67 -9.80
CA GLY A 162 -9.17 -11.38 -8.54
C GLY A 162 -9.27 -10.43 -7.34
N GLY A 163 -10.42 -10.39 -6.70
CA GLY A 163 -10.73 -9.46 -5.62
C GLY A 163 -10.07 -9.76 -4.28
N TYR A 164 -9.41 -10.90 -4.11
CA TYR A 164 -8.88 -11.35 -2.83
C TYR A 164 -7.38 -11.63 -2.85
N THR A 165 -6.69 -11.25 -3.93
CA THR A 165 -5.25 -11.44 -4.07
C THR A 165 -4.56 -10.11 -4.32
N SER A 166 -3.42 -9.92 -3.65
CA SER A 166 -2.57 -8.76 -3.85
C SER A 166 -1.87 -8.80 -5.19
N PHE A 167 -1.57 -7.63 -5.75
CA PHE A 167 -0.75 -7.51 -6.95
C PHE A 167 0.15 -6.29 -6.90
N THR A 168 1.16 -6.30 -7.77
CA THR A 168 2.19 -5.28 -7.85
C THR A 168 2.41 -4.93 -9.31
N VAL A 169 2.60 -3.65 -9.59
CA VAL A 169 3.01 -3.13 -10.90
C VAL A 169 4.27 -2.30 -10.73
N ASP A 170 5.25 -2.49 -11.61
CA ASP A 170 6.40 -1.60 -11.70
C ASP A 170 5.94 -0.33 -12.43
N VAL A 171 6.15 0.83 -11.81
CA VAL A 171 5.72 2.13 -12.35
C VAL A 171 6.90 3.01 -12.76
N THR A 172 8.13 2.49 -12.69
CA THR A 172 9.38 3.25 -12.86
C THR A 172 9.40 4.03 -14.16
N ASP A 173 9.07 3.37 -15.28
CA ASP A 173 9.14 3.97 -16.61
C ASP A 173 7.99 4.95 -16.91
N ALA A 174 6.88 4.86 -16.17
CA ALA A 174 5.73 5.76 -16.29
C ALA A 174 5.87 7.07 -15.49
N LEU A 175 6.95 7.22 -14.69
CA LEU A 175 7.18 8.40 -13.88
C LEU A 175 7.61 9.60 -14.73
N ARG A 176 6.99 10.75 -14.49
CA ARG A 176 7.41 12.02 -15.12
C ARG A 176 8.52 12.68 -14.31
N PRO A 177 9.37 13.52 -14.94
CA PRO A 177 10.32 14.35 -14.22
C PRO A 177 9.63 15.20 -13.13
N GLY A 178 10.24 15.27 -11.96
CA GLY A 178 9.68 15.95 -10.80
C GLY A 178 9.27 14.98 -9.70
N SER A 179 8.58 15.48 -8.67
CA SER A 179 8.12 14.65 -7.54
C SER A 179 6.66 14.26 -7.65
N ARG A 180 5.80 15.12 -8.23
CA ARG A 180 4.35 14.90 -8.30
C ARG A 180 4.02 13.95 -9.46
N GLN A 181 3.27 12.92 -9.14
CA GLN A 181 2.79 11.89 -10.05
C GLN A 181 1.29 11.70 -9.81
N GLN A 182 0.61 11.04 -10.73
CA GLN A 182 -0.80 10.71 -10.59
C GLN A 182 -1.02 9.23 -10.90
N VAL A 183 -1.79 8.56 -10.06
CA VAL A 183 -2.29 7.21 -10.30
C VAL A 183 -3.79 7.28 -10.59
N THR A 184 -4.22 6.53 -11.60
CA THR A 184 -5.62 6.28 -11.92
C THR A 184 -5.87 4.78 -11.92
N VAL A 185 -6.94 4.33 -11.30
CA VAL A 185 -7.31 2.91 -11.21
C VAL A 185 -8.75 2.77 -11.65
N ALA A 186 -9.01 1.94 -12.66
CA ALA A 186 -10.36 1.49 -12.97
C ALA A 186 -10.56 0.14 -12.27
N ALA A 187 -11.69 -0.02 -11.59
CA ALA A 187 -12.15 -1.28 -11.06
C ALA A 187 -13.51 -1.66 -11.69
N THR A 188 -13.76 -2.94 -11.86
CA THR A 188 -15.05 -3.47 -12.31
C THR A 188 -15.41 -4.68 -11.49
N ASP A 189 -16.61 -4.65 -10.92
CA ASP A 189 -17.24 -5.74 -10.20
C ASP A 189 -18.74 -5.66 -10.44
N THR A 190 -19.32 -6.72 -10.99
CA THR A 190 -20.76 -6.79 -11.31
C THR A 190 -21.50 -7.74 -10.36
N ASN A 191 -20.89 -8.06 -9.22
CA ASN A 191 -21.35 -9.03 -8.23
C ASN A 191 -21.83 -10.34 -8.92
N GLU A 192 -23.06 -10.79 -8.63
CA GLU A 192 -23.63 -12.05 -9.12
C GLU A 192 -23.88 -12.11 -10.62
N ARG A 193 -23.86 -10.95 -11.31
CA ARG A 193 -23.94 -10.90 -12.77
C ARG A 193 -22.62 -11.28 -13.43
N GLY A 194 -21.52 -11.16 -12.68
CA GLY A 194 -20.18 -11.47 -13.15
C GLY A 194 -19.92 -12.98 -13.28
N ARG A 195 -18.79 -13.31 -13.89
CA ARG A 195 -18.32 -14.71 -14.02
C ARG A 195 -17.57 -15.22 -12.78
N TYR A 196 -17.39 -14.38 -11.77
CA TYR A 196 -16.53 -14.67 -10.62
C TYR A 196 -17.30 -15.33 -9.48
N PRO A 197 -16.65 -16.18 -8.67
CA PRO A 197 -17.25 -16.65 -7.43
C PRO A 197 -17.49 -15.47 -6.48
N ILE A 198 -18.76 -15.24 -6.12
CA ILE A 198 -19.19 -14.14 -5.24
C ILE A 198 -19.33 -14.54 -3.76
N GLY A 199 -19.22 -15.84 -3.46
CA GLY A 199 -19.55 -16.37 -2.14
C GLY A 199 -21.00 -16.08 -1.73
N LYS A 200 -21.19 -15.23 -0.72
CA LYS A 200 -22.50 -14.82 -0.18
C LYS A 200 -22.79 -13.34 -0.41
N GLN A 201 -22.15 -12.72 -1.39
CA GLN A 201 -22.35 -11.31 -1.75
C GLN A 201 -23.44 -11.19 -2.83
N THR A 202 -24.26 -10.14 -2.78
CA THR A 202 -25.32 -9.85 -3.77
C THR A 202 -25.72 -8.37 -3.71
N ASP A 203 -26.30 -7.88 -4.81
CA ASP A 203 -26.96 -6.58 -4.87
C ASP A 203 -28.27 -6.51 -4.08
N THR A 204 -28.87 -7.66 -3.72
CA THR A 204 -30.11 -7.74 -2.94
C THR A 204 -29.93 -8.54 -1.64
N PRO A 205 -29.23 -7.99 -0.63
CA PRO A 205 -28.90 -8.72 0.59
C PRO A 205 -30.14 -9.23 1.33
N GLY A 206 -30.05 -10.44 1.90
CA GLY A 206 -31.15 -11.07 2.60
C GLY A 206 -30.84 -12.49 3.05
N GLY A 207 -31.40 -12.89 4.21
CA GLY A 207 -31.16 -14.21 4.78
C GLY A 207 -29.68 -14.46 5.05
N ILE A 208 -29.07 -15.38 4.30
CA ILE A 208 -27.65 -15.72 4.42
C ILE A 208 -26.73 -14.88 3.53
N PHE A 209 -27.29 -14.03 2.66
CA PHE A 209 -26.54 -13.20 1.73
C PHE A 209 -26.33 -11.79 2.28
N TYR A 210 -25.16 -11.23 2.02
CA TYR A 210 -24.68 -9.95 2.53
C TYR A 210 -24.43 -8.97 1.38
N THR A 211 -24.28 -7.70 1.73
CA THR A 211 -23.84 -6.64 0.81
C THR A 211 -22.52 -7.02 0.13
N GLY A 212 -22.41 -6.73 -1.16
CA GLY A 212 -21.15 -6.80 -1.90
C GLY A 212 -20.04 -5.96 -1.30
N SER A 213 -18.81 -6.24 -1.68
CA SER A 213 -17.65 -5.43 -1.30
C SER A 213 -16.75 -5.31 -2.51
N SER A 214 -16.80 -4.15 -3.16
CA SER A 214 -16.13 -3.91 -4.42
C SER A 214 -15.01 -2.86 -4.27
N GLY A 215 -14.19 -2.74 -5.32
CA GLY A 215 -13.20 -1.67 -5.43
C GLY A 215 -11.94 -1.92 -4.61
N ILE A 216 -11.24 -0.84 -4.24
CA ILE A 216 -9.96 -0.91 -3.53
C ILE A 216 -10.23 -1.10 -2.03
N TRP A 217 -10.34 -2.35 -1.58
CA TRP A 217 -10.71 -2.69 -0.19
C TRP A 217 -9.53 -3.13 0.71
N GLN A 218 -8.30 -3.05 0.21
CA GLN A 218 -7.06 -3.25 0.97
C GLN A 218 -6.01 -2.19 0.61
N THR A 219 -5.03 -1.98 1.48
CA THR A 219 -4.05 -0.90 1.39
C THR A 219 -3.40 -0.78 0.01
N VAL A 220 -3.17 0.46 -0.43
CA VAL A 220 -2.36 0.79 -1.61
C VAL A 220 -1.06 1.45 -1.13
N TRP A 221 0.08 1.01 -1.63
CA TRP A 221 1.36 1.57 -1.17
C TRP A 221 2.46 1.50 -2.23
N LEU A 222 3.48 2.35 -2.06
CA LEU A 222 4.68 2.40 -2.89
C LEU A 222 5.90 1.88 -2.14
N GLU A 223 6.79 1.21 -2.86
CA GLU A 223 8.09 0.78 -2.34
C GLU A 223 9.19 1.03 -3.38
N PRO A 224 10.26 1.77 -3.01
CA PRO A 224 11.48 1.79 -3.80
C PRO A 224 12.26 0.49 -3.57
N VAL A 225 12.74 -0.12 -4.65
CA VAL A 225 13.58 -1.31 -4.61
C VAL A 225 14.83 -1.10 -5.46
N SER A 226 15.95 -1.67 -5.04
CA SER A 226 17.11 -1.78 -5.90
C SER A 226 16.81 -2.71 -7.07
N ARG A 227 17.49 -2.50 -8.20
CA ARG A 227 17.46 -3.39 -9.39
C ARG A 227 17.64 -4.87 -9.07
N THR A 228 18.34 -5.17 -7.96
CA THR A 228 18.42 -6.50 -7.39
C THR A 228 17.70 -6.48 -6.05
N HIS A 229 16.56 -7.15 -5.96
CA HIS A 229 15.76 -7.23 -4.74
C HIS A 229 15.09 -8.60 -4.60
N LEU A 230 14.67 -8.94 -3.38
CA LEU A 230 13.88 -10.14 -3.12
C LEU A 230 12.43 -9.90 -3.52
N THR A 231 11.88 -10.80 -4.34
CA THR A 231 10.49 -10.79 -4.77
C THR A 231 9.61 -11.69 -3.89
N GLU A 232 10.16 -12.83 -3.45
CA GLU A 232 9.41 -13.86 -2.72
C GLU A 232 10.29 -14.57 -1.68
N LEU A 233 9.67 -15.01 -0.58
CA LEU A 233 10.30 -15.85 0.45
C LEU A 233 9.36 -17.00 0.79
N ASN A 234 9.80 -18.23 0.52
CA ASN A 234 9.06 -19.45 0.82
C ASN A 234 9.69 -20.20 2.00
N ILE A 235 8.93 -20.35 3.08
CA ILE A 235 9.37 -21.05 4.30
C ILE A 235 8.56 -22.34 4.45
N HIS A 236 9.22 -23.48 4.34
CA HIS A 236 8.60 -24.79 4.54
C HIS A 236 9.16 -25.45 5.81
N ARG A 237 8.26 -25.83 6.73
CA ARG A 237 8.64 -26.67 7.87
C ARG A 237 8.70 -28.12 7.41
N THR A 238 9.84 -28.77 7.60
CA THR A 238 9.94 -30.23 7.48
C THR A 238 9.95 -30.85 8.87
N SER A 239 9.14 -31.89 9.09
CA SER A 239 9.22 -32.72 10.30
C SER A 239 9.79 -34.08 9.92
N LYS A 240 10.92 -34.46 10.53
CA LYS A 240 11.36 -35.86 10.48
C LYS A 240 10.44 -36.67 11.39
N ARG A 241 9.51 -37.44 10.81
CA ARG A 241 8.74 -38.46 11.55
C ARG A 241 9.75 -39.47 12.10
N ARG A 242 10.07 -39.42 13.40
CA ARG A 242 10.68 -40.57 14.07
C ARG A 242 9.64 -41.68 14.00
N ARG A 243 9.87 -42.70 13.17
CA ARG A 243 9.15 -43.97 13.30
C ARG A 243 9.54 -44.51 14.68
N SER A 244 8.66 -44.37 15.67
CA SER A 244 8.76 -45.16 16.89
C SER A 244 8.64 -46.61 16.46
N GLY A 245 9.75 -47.35 16.55
CA GLY A 245 9.79 -48.78 16.30
C GLY A 245 9.00 -49.50 17.40
N TRP A 246 7.68 -49.42 17.36
CA TRP A 246 6.84 -50.35 18.10
C TRP A 246 6.86 -51.67 17.35
N ASN A 247 7.57 -52.64 17.90
CA ASN A 247 7.59 -54.02 17.44
C ASN A 247 6.58 -54.81 18.26
N PRO A 248 5.42 -55.22 17.71
CA PRO A 248 4.41 -55.97 18.47
C PRO A 248 4.84 -57.39 18.87
N ARG A 249 6.03 -57.86 18.46
CA ARG A 249 6.53 -59.22 18.78
C ARG A 249 7.17 -59.37 20.17
N SER A 250 7.32 -58.30 20.96
CA SER A 250 7.91 -58.40 22.31
C SER A 250 6.90 -58.62 23.43
N ALA A 251 5.61 -58.82 23.14
CA ALA A 251 4.54 -58.93 24.14
C ALA A 251 4.01 -60.36 24.35
N ALA A 252 4.66 -61.38 23.78
CA ALA A 252 4.33 -62.77 24.05
C ALA A 252 5.61 -63.50 24.43
N HIS A 253 5.95 -63.53 25.72
CA HIS A 253 6.66 -64.62 26.39
C HIS A 253 6.56 -64.44 27.91
N GLU A 254 6.26 -65.56 28.57
CA GLU A 254 6.22 -65.87 30.01
C GLU A 254 4.89 -65.66 30.76
N PRO A 255 4.56 -66.57 31.70
CA PRO A 255 4.35 -68.02 31.52
C PRO A 255 2.89 -68.44 31.83
#